data_AF-A0A5B8V4N6-F1
#
_entry.id   AF-A0A5B8V4N6-F1
#
_cell.length_a   1.000
_cell.length_b   1.000
_cell.length_c   1.000
_cell.angle_alpha   90.00
_cell.angle_beta   90.00
_cell.angle_gamma   90.00
#
_symmetry.space_group_name_H-M   'P 1'
#
loop_
_entity.id
_entity.type
_entity.pdbx_description
1 polymer ?
#
loop_
_entity_poly.entity_id
_entity_poly.type
_entity_poly.pdbx_seq_one_letter_code
_entity_poly.pdbx_strand_id
1 'polypeptide(L)'
;MDNFYNHFVMKNISLPGDLSHRVNGILKTELVSSFYSDLYAASVHIARCITIYNHRRRHSSLNWQIPAEVHTQKGPQIRRWKNYYQNNTKQKEVTMQPT
;
A
#
# COMPACT_ATOMS: atom_id res chain seq x y z
N MET A 1 6.08 -20.05 10.24
CA MET A 1 5.71 -18.83 9.46
C MET A 1 4.55 -19.08 8.47
N ASP A 2 3.95 -20.26 8.52
CA ASP A 2 2.53 -20.58 8.69
C ASP A 2 1.49 -19.92 7.77
N ASN A 3 0.91 -20.80 6.94
CA ASN A 3 -0.24 -20.65 6.05
C ASN A 3 -1.45 -19.86 6.61
N PHE A 4 -1.55 -19.68 7.93
CA PHE A 4 -2.64 -18.97 8.58
C PHE A 4 -2.56 -17.44 8.43
N TYR A 5 -1.34 -16.89 8.43
CA TYR A 5 -1.13 -15.46 8.18
C TYR A 5 -1.61 -15.08 6.78
N ASN A 6 -1.35 -15.96 5.79
CA ASN A 6 -1.85 -15.78 4.44
C ASN A 6 -3.38 -15.89 4.37
N HIS A 7 -4.00 -16.85 5.06
CA HIS A 7 -5.46 -17.06 4.98
C HIS A 7 -6.30 -15.88 5.51
N PHE A 8 -5.92 -15.30 6.66
CA PHE A 8 -6.73 -14.24 7.29
C PHE A 8 -6.45 -12.84 6.69
N VAL A 9 -5.21 -12.59 6.29
CA VAL A 9 -4.79 -11.33 5.67
C VAL A 9 -5.25 -11.23 4.22
N MET A 10 -5.18 -12.32 3.44
CA MET A 10 -5.67 -12.35 2.04
C MET A 10 -7.19 -12.16 1.93
N LYS A 11 -7.96 -12.58 2.94
CA LYS A 11 -9.44 -12.49 2.88
C LYS A 11 -9.97 -11.07 3.16
N ASN A 12 -9.21 -10.23 3.87
CA ASN A 12 -9.63 -8.87 4.24
C ASN A 12 -8.93 -7.76 3.43
N ILE A 13 -7.86 -8.08 2.71
CA ILE A 13 -7.14 -7.16 1.82
C ILE A 13 -7.20 -7.76 0.41
N SER A 14 -8.35 -7.66 -0.23
CA SER A 14 -8.49 -8.02 -1.64
C SER A 14 -7.88 -6.89 -2.49
N LEU A 15 -6.55 -6.92 -2.63
CA LEU A 15 -5.78 -6.04 -3.51
C LEU A 15 -4.90 -6.92 -4.42
N PRO A 16 -4.69 -6.54 -5.70
CA PRO A 16 -3.85 -7.32 -6.60
C PRO A 16 -2.38 -7.31 -6.12
N GLY A 17 -1.83 -8.51 -5.92
CA GLY A 17 -0.39 -8.78 -5.78
C GLY A 17 0.41 -7.76 -4.97
N ASP A 18 1.30 -7.04 -5.64
CA ASP A 18 2.28 -6.08 -5.08
C ASP A 18 1.69 -5.05 -4.09
N LEU A 19 0.46 -4.58 -4.34
CA LEU A 19 -0.22 -3.67 -3.39
C LEU A 19 -0.50 -4.35 -2.05
N SER A 20 -0.91 -5.61 -2.05
CA SER A 20 -1.17 -6.37 -0.82
C SER A 20 0.11 -6.62 -0.02
N HIS A 21 1.23 -6.89 -0.69
CA HIS A 21 2.54 -7.06 -0.05
C HIS A 21 2.97 -5.79 0.66
N ARG A 22 2.78 -4.64 0.01
CA ARG A 22 3.12 -3.34 0.58
C ARG A 22 2.23 -2.96 1.76
N VAL A 23 0.93 -3.21 1.68
CA VAL A 23 0.00 -3.03 2.80
C VAL A 23 0.40 -3.91 3.98
N ASN A 24 0.74 -5.18 3.73
CA ASN A 24 1.20 -6.11 4.77
C ASN A 24 2.51 -5.65 5.44
N GLY A 25 3.45 -5.09 4.67
CA GLY A 25 4.67 -4.49 5.23
C GLY A 25 4.36 -3.36 6.21
N ILE A 26 3.52 -2.40 5.80
CA ILE A 26 3.18 -1.24 6.63
C ILE A 26 2.41 -1.66 7.89
N LEU A 27 1.43 -2.56 7.76
CA LEU A 27 0.66 -3.05 8.90
C LEU A 27 1.57 -3.77 9.91
N LYS A 28 2.49 -4.63 9.44
CA LYS A 28 3.44 -5.36 10.29
C LYS A 28 4.43 -4.45 11.01
N THR A 29 4.92 -3.39 10.34
CA THR A 29 5.97 -2.53 10.88
C THR A 29 5.43 -1.47 11.84
N GLU A 30 4.23 -0.95 11.60
CA GLU A 30 3.76 0.24 12.31
C GLU A 30 2.59 0.01 13.27
N LEU A 31 1.78 -1.03 13.06
CA LEU A 31 0.48 -1.18 13.73
C LEU A 31 0.33 -2.49 14.49
N VAL A 32 0.94 -3.58 13.98
CA VAL A 32 0.85 -4.91 14.60
C VAL A 32 1.97 -5.08 15.63
N SER A 33 1.61 -5.55 16.83
CA SER A 33 2.57 -5.94 17.88
C SER A 33 3.43 -7.13 17.46
N SER A 34 4.70 -7.14 17.89
CA SER A 34 5.64 -8.26 17.68
C SER A 34 5.21 -9.56 18.35
N PHE A 35 4.36 -9.47 19.38
CA PHE A 35 3.87 -10.62 20.14
C PHE A 35 2.41 -10.45 20.57
N TYR A 36 1.69 -11.59 20.58
CA TYR A 36 0.34 -11.71 21.13
C TYR A 36 0.27 -12.96 22.00
N SER A 37 -0.44 -12.85 23.12
CA SER A 37 -0.63 -13.95 24.07
C SER A 37 -1.58 -15.02 23.56
N ASP A 38 -2.56 -14.65 22.74
CA ASP A 38 -3.57 -15.56 22.20
C ASP A 38 -4.02 -15.15 20.78
N LEU A 39 -4.48 -16.13 20.01
CA LEU A 39 -4.96 -15.97 18.64
C LEU A 39 -6.17 -15.04 18.58
N TYR A 40 -7.08 -15.11 19.56
CA TYR A 40 -8.23 -14.21 19.59
C TYR A 40 -7.79 -12.76 19.76
N ALA A 41 -6.89 -12.49 20.72
CA ALA A 41 -6.33 -11.16 20.94
C ALA A 41 -5.62 -10.61 19.69
N ALA A 42 -4.82 -11.45 19.01
CA ALA A 42 -4.18 -11.09 17.75
C ALA A 42 -5.20 -10.72 16.68
N SER A 43 -6.25 -11.52 16.49
CA SER A 43 -7.29 -11.28 15.48
C SER A 43 -8.03 -9.95 15.69
N VAL A 44 -8.41 -9.66 16.94
CA VAL A 44 -9.08 -8.40 17.31
C VAL A 44 -8.16 -7.21 17.06
N HIS A 45 -6.89 -7.34 17.42
CA HIS A 45 -5.94 -6.24 17.22
C HIS A 45 -5.65 -6.00 15.73
N ILE A 46 -5.45 -7.06 14.94
CA ILE A 46 -5.24 -6.95 13.49
C ILE A 46 -6.46 -6.31 12.81
N ALA A 47 -7.69 -6.70 13.18
CA ALA A 47 -8.90 -6.08 12.65
C ALA A 47 -8.96 -4.57 12.95
N ARG A 48 -8.57 -4.16 14.17
CA ARG A 48 -8.44 -2.75 14.53
C ARG A 48 -7.38 -2.04 13.69
N CYS A 49 -6.22 -2.65 13.48
CA CYS A 49 -5.14 -2.10 12.65
C CYS A 49 -5.60 -1.85 11.21
N ILE A 50 -6.29 -2.82 10.61
CA ILE A 50 -6.87 -2.69 9.26
C ILE A 50 -7.88 -1.55 9.21
N THR A 51 -8.74 -1.44 10.23
CA THR A 51 -9.73 -0.36 10.32
C THR A 51 -9.06 1.01 10.39
N ILE A 52 -8.00 1.15 11.22
CA ILE A 52 -7.23 2.39 11.33
C ILE A 52 -6.59 2.75 9.99
N TYR A 53 -5.98 1.77 9.32
CA TYR A 53 -5.36 1.98 8.02
C TYR A 53 -6.37 2.48 6.97
N ASN A 54 -7.51 1.81 6.85
CA ASN A 54 -8.49 2.13 5.81
C ASN A 54 -9.29 3.40 6.06
N HIS A 55 -9.60 3.71 7.33
CA HIS A 55 -10.58 4.75 7.67
C HIS A 55 -10.01 5.95 8.42
N ARG A 56 -8.79 5.87 8.96
CA ARG A 56 -8.23 6.96 9.77
C ARG A 56 -6.87 7.45 9.28
N ARG A 57 -6.09 6.58 8.66
CA ARG A 57 -4.76 6.95 8.18
C ARG A 57 -4.85 7.71 6.88
N ARG A 58 -4.38 8.97 6.89
CA ARG A 58 -4.21 9.75 5.67
C ARG A 58 -2.89 9.38 4.99
N HIS A 59 -2.95 9.13 3.69
CA HIS A 59 -1.78 8.74 2.91
C HIS A 59 -1.35 9.87 1.99
N SER A 60 -0.10 10.31 2.09
CA SER A 60 0.47 11.32 1.19
C SER A 60 0.45 10.89 -0.28
N SER A 61 0.58 9.58 -0.54
CA SER A 61 0.45 8.99 -1.88
C SER A 61 -0.97 9.07 -2.45
N LEU A 62 -1.96 9.26 -1.58
CA LEU A 62 -3.37 9.42 -1.92
C LEU A 62 -3.82 10.87 -1.68
N ASN A 63 -2.96 11.85 -1.96
CA ASN A 63 -3.28 13.27 -1.78
C ASN A 63 -3.75 13.63 -0.34
N TRP A 64 -3.22 12.92 0.66
CA TRP A 64 -3.64 13.03 2.07
C TRP A 64 -5.09 12.60 2.36
N GLN A 65 -5.64 11.73 1.54
CA GLN A 65 -6.95 11.11 1.75
C GLN A 65 -6.79 9.73 2.39
N ILE A 66 -7.89 9.20 2.91
CA ILE A 66 -7.94 7.84 3.46
C ILE A 66 -8.29 6.83 2.36
N PRO A 67 -7.80 5.57 2.43
CA PRO A 67 -8.04 4.58 1.38
C PRO A 67 -9.53 4.34 1.10
N ALA A 68 -10.37 4.32 2.16
CA ALA A 68 -11.80 4.13 2.02
C ALA A 68 -12.48 5.21 1.17
N GLU A 69 -12.11 6.48 1.35
CA GLU A 69 -12.66 7.59 0.55
C GLU A 69 -12.21 7.49 -0.90
N VAL A 70 -10.93 7.22 -1.14
CA VAL A 70 -10.37 7.10 -2.49
C VAL A 70 -11.04 5.98 -3.28
N HIS A 71 -11.33 4.84 -2.65
CA HIS A 71 -12.04 3.74 -3.29
C HIS A 71 -13.44 4.12 -3.78
N THR A 72 -14.10 5.08 -3.12
CA THR A 72 -15.43 5.56 -3.52
C THR A 72 -15.39 6.65 -4.59
N GLN A 73 -14.24 7.30 -4.78
CA GLN A 73 -14.08 8.37 -5.75
C GLN A 73 -14.01 7.82 -7.18
N LYS A 74 -14.66 8.54 -8.10
CA LYS A 74 -14.61 8.26 -9.52
C LYS A 74 -13.77 9.32 -10.22
N GLY A 75 -13.00 8.89 -11.23
CA GLY A 75 -12.12 9.76 -12.00
C GLY A 75 -10.65 9.68 -11.59
N PRO A 76 -9.79 10.47 -12.23
CA PRO A 76 -8.35 10.42 -12.03
C PRO A 76 -7.96 10.92 -10.63
N GLN A 77 -7.12 10.14 -9.95
CA GLN A 77 -6.58 10.49 -8.63
C GLN A 77 -5.43 11.49 -8.74
N ILE A 78 -5.42 12.49 -7.85
CA ILE A 78 -4.37 13.52 -7.82
C ILE A 78 -3.08 12.90 -7.28
N ARG A 79 -2.05 12.83 -8.12
CA ARG A 79 -0.73 12.34 -7.74
C ARG A 79 0.14 13.49 -7.26
N ARG A 80 0.63 13.41 -6.02
CA ARG A 80 1.59 14.39 -5.45
C ARG A 80 3.06 14.00 -5.58
N TRP A 81 3.36 12.80 -6.06
CA TRP A 81 4.73 12.31 -6.13
C TRP A 81 5.42 12.74 -7.43
N LYS A 82 6.69 13.14 -7.31
CA LYS A 82 7.55 13.49 -8.45
C LYS A 82 8.07 12.22 -9.11
N ASN A 83 7.93 12.10 -10.43
CA ASN A 83 8.57 11.03 -11.20
C ASN A 83 10.03 11.41 -11.49
N TYR A 84 10.99 10.81 -10.79
CA TYR A 84 12.42 11.09 -11.00
C TYR A 84 13.02 10.41 -12.25
N TYR A 85 12.34 9.41 -12.82
CA TYR A 85 12.85 8.60 -13.93
C TYR A 85 12.51 9.13 -15.33
N GLN A 86 11.68 10.18 -15.46
CA GLN A 86 11.19 10.65 -16.76
C GLN A 86 12.21 11.53 -17.53
N ASN A 87 13.37 11.81 -16.94
CA ASN A 87 14.32 12.78 -17.51
C ASN A 87 15.35 12.17 -18.47
N ASN A 88 15.37 10.85 -18.69
CA ASN A 88 16.43 10.19 -19.46
C ASN A 88 16.04 9.76 -20.88
N THR A 89 14.78 9.92 -21.31
CA THR A 89 14.34 9.47 -22.64
C THR A 89 14.45 10.53 -23.73
N LYS A 90 14.58 11.81 -23.38
CA LYS A 90 14.66 12.90 -24.38
C LYS A 90 16.09 13.29 -24.81
N GLN A 91 17.13 12.69 -24.24
CA GLN A 91 18.53 13.04 -24.54
C GLN A 91 19.30 11.99 -25.37
N LYS A 92 18.68 10.86 -25.74
CA LYS A 92 19.37 9.80 -26.50
C LYS A 92 19.19 9.84 -28.02
N GLU A 93 18.34 10.70 -28.57
CA GLU A 93 18.06 10.73 -30.02
C GLU A 93 18.91 11.74 -30.83
N VAL A 94 19.83 12.50 -30.22
CA VAL A 94 20.60 13.56 -30.94
C VAL A 94 22.03 13.15 -31.33
N THR A 95 22.47 11.92 -31.06
CA THR A 95 23.83 11.47 -31.44
C THR A 95 23.81 10.16 -32.25
N MET A 96 23.22 10.20 -33.44
CA MET A 96 23.64 9.31 -34.54
C MET A 96 23.72 10.16 -35.81
N GLN A 97 24.90 10.73 -36.07
CA GLN A 97 25.25 11.23 -37.41
C GLN A 97 25.60 10.01 -38.27
N PRO A 98 25.11 9.92 -39.53
CA PRO A 98 25.50 8.85 -40.44
C PRO A 98 26.93 9.12 -40.93
N THR A 99 27.75 8.07 -41.01
CA THR A 99 29.01 8.06 -41.77
C THR A 99 28.80 7.22 -43.01
#